data_AF-A0A7V7QJ05-F1
#
_entry.id   AF-A0A7V7QJ05-F1
#
_cell.length_a   1.000
_cell.length_b   1.000
_cell.length_c   1.000
_cell.angle_alpha   90.00
_cell.angle_beta   90.00
_cell.angle_gamma   90.00
#
_symmetry.space_group_name_H-M   'P 1'
#
loop_
_entity.id
_entity.type
_entity.pdbx_description
1 polymer ?
#
loop_
_entity_poly.entity_id
_entity_poly.type
_entity_poly.pdbx_seq_one_letter_code
_entity_poly.pdbx_strand_id
1 'polypeptide(L)'
;METTNNGVITALCQDIYNVQPFNSNATVLDNHINTVASDVKLGHIKIGTGFDMIDELVNVKIADNLSTDDSDTALSAKMGKELNESKASKNHASTEMTYGIGSDTSFGHVKLSDDYTSSSGAAMAGVGASSKAVCDAYNELNTNLDNLKSDVNTLKGKFGSQQIGIKSFRYLNFSGIFSCIITIDGVNGQSYGSFIANGYGIGSNRMHVAKLQAGSPVTCTILEDREAIYVSNQSGSESTISIFMLYGALPEFTTS
;
A
#
# COMPACT_ATOMS: atom_id res chain seq x y z
N MET A 1 46.09 58.03 -57.04
CA MET A 1 46.64 57.08 -56.06
C MET A 1 46.84 55.78 -56.81
N GLU A 2 48.09 55.42 -57.08
CA GLU A 2 48.42 54.18 -57.77
C GLU A 2 48.49 53.04 -56.75
N THR A 3 47.90 51.91 -57.09
CA THR A 3 47.94 50.68 -56.31
C THR A 3 48.88 49.70 -57.00
N THR A 4 49.75 49.04 -56.24
CA THR A 4 50.53 47.89 -56.73
C THR A 4 49.81 46.59 -56.37
N ASN A 5 50.31 45.47 -56.88
CA ASN A 5 49.83 44.15 -56.47
C ASN A 5 50.01 43.89 -54.96
N ASN A 6 50.83 44.69 -54.25
CA ASN A 6 51.19 44.50 -52.85
C ASN A 6 50.97 45.75 -51.96
N GLY A 7 50.13 46.72 -52.34
CA GLY A 7 49.82 47.88 -51.47
C GLY A 7 49.70 49.24 -52.17
N VAL A 8 49.52 50.30 -51.37
CA VAL A 8 49.33 51.69 -51.82
C VAL A 8 50.66 52.44 -51.82
N ILE A 9 51.00 53.11 -52.93
CA ILE A 9 52.28 53.83 -53.08
C ILE A 9 52.24 55.16 -52.31
N THR A 10 53.26 55.44 -51.50
CA THR A 10 53.45 56.74 -50.84
C THR A 10 53.89 57.81 -51.83
N ALA A 11 53.38 59.03 -51.69
CA ALA A 11 53.68 60.10 -52.64
C ALA A 11 55.11 60.63 -52.43
N LEU A 12 55.91 60.60 -53.50
CA LEU A 12 57.26 61.17 -53.58
C LEU A 12 57.26 62.36 -54.55
N CYS A 13 56.60 63.47 -54.22
CA CYS A 13 56.55 64.63 -55.11
C CYS A 13 56.72 65.95 -54.33
N GLN A 14 57.67 66.79 -54.79
CA GLN A 14 57.94 68.13 -54.24
C GLN A 14 56.84 69.16 -54.58
N ASP A 15 55.88 68.82 -55.44
CA ASP A 15 54.83 69.73 -55.91
C ASP A 15 53.50 69.63 -55.14
N ILE A 16 53.42 68.77 -54.11
CA ILE A 16 52.25 68.67 -53.21
C ILE A 16 52.61 69.32 -51.87
N TYR A 17 52.05 70.52 -51.61
CA TYR A 17 52.21 71.20 -50.32
C TYR A 17 51.55 70.36 -49.21
N ASN A 18 52.36 69.89 -48.25
CA ASN A 18 51.98 69.08 -47.10
C ASN A 18 51.60 67.61 -47.39
N VAL A 19 52.58 66.80 -47.81
CA VAL A 19 52.41 65.37 -48.17
C VAL A 19 52.25 64.41 -46.97
N GLN A 20 52.57 64.85 -45.75
CA GLN A 20 52.58 63.99 -44.54
C GLN A 20 51.22 63.34 -44.24
N PRO A 21 50.09 64.08 -44.22
CA PRO A 21 48.78 63.49 -43.99
C PRO A 21 48.38 62.45 -45.05
N PHE A 22 48.80 62.64 -46.31
CA PHE A 22 48.53 61.67 -47.38
C PHE A 22 49.30 60.36 -47.17
N ASN A 23 50.56 60.44 -46.74
CA ASN A 23 51.35 59.26 -46.45
C ASN A 23 50.86 58.54 -45.18
N SER A 24 50.39 59.26 -44.15
CA SER A 24 49.73 58.64 -43.00
C SER A 24 48.46 57.87 -43.40
N ASN A 25 47.63 58.46 -44.26
CA ASN A 25 46.44 57.78 -44.78
C ASN A 25 46.80 56.56 -45.63
N ALA A 26 47.88 56.65 -46.43
CA ALA A 26 48.38 55.51 -47.20
C ALA A 26 48.86 54.37 -46.30
N THR A 27 49.56 54.65 -45.19
CA THR A 27 49.95 53.64 -44.20
C THR A 27 48.75 52.99 -43.53
N VAL A 28 47.72 53.76 -43.16
CA VAL A 28 46.49 53.20 -42.58
C VAL A 28 45.79 52.27 -43.58
N LEU A 29 45.71 52.68 -44.84
CA LEU A 29 45.08 51.88 -45.90
C LEU A 29 45.89 50.61 -46.19
N ASP A 30 47.21 50.68 -46.21
CA ASP A 30 48.10 49.53 -46.41
C ASP A 30 47.98 48.50 -45.27
N ASN A 31 47.90 48.97 -44.02
CA ASN A 31 47.64 48.11 -42.86
C ASN A 31 46.26 47.44 -42.95
N HIS A 32 45.21 48.16 -43.38
CA HIS A 32 43.90 47.56 -43.59
C HIS A 32 43.90 46.53 -44.74
N ILE A 33 44.62 46.80 -45.84
CA ILE A 33 44.74 45.88 -46.99
C ILE A 33 45.45 44.58 -46.59
N ASN A 34 46.54 44.68 -45.81
CA ASN A 34 47.28 43.51 -45.32
C ASN A 34 46.56 42.76 -44.19
N THR A 35 45.47 43.32 -43.66
CA THR A 35 44.61 42.72 -42.63
C THR A 35 43.23 42.34 -43.21
N VAL A 36 43.11 42.24 -44.54
CA VAL A 36 41.90 41.67 -45.18
C VAL A 36 41.84 40.17 -44.91
N ALA A 37 40.63 39.64 -44.70
CA ALA A 37 40.45 38.22 -44.48
C ALA A 37 40.95 37.39 -45.68
N SER A 38 41.71 36.34 -45.39
CA SER A 38 42.11 35.30 -46.34
C SER A 38 41.26 34.03 -46.16
N ASP A 39 41.60 32.99 -46.91
CA ASP A 39 41.07 31.63 -46.77
C ASP A 39 41.38 30.98 -45.41
N VAL A 40 42.40 31.46 -44.69
CA VAL A 40 42.82 30.93 -43.39
C VAL A 40 42.91 31.96 -42.25
N LYS A 41 42.73 33.27 -42.52
CA LYS A 41 42.88 34.35 -41.53
C LYS A 41 41.74 35.35 -41.63
N LEU A 42 41.07 35.71 -40.52
CA LEU A 42 39.89 36.59 -40.57
C LEU A 42 40.16 38.11 -40.56
N GLY A 43 41.41 38.55 -40.52
CA GLY A 43 41.68 40.00 -40.53
C GLY A 43 41.07 40.73 -39.31
N HIS A 44 40.44 41.90 -39.55
CA HIS A 44 39.70 42.67 -38.51
C HIS A 44 38.23 42.23 -38.32
N ILE A 45 37.81 41.05 -38.81
CA ILE A 45 36.42 40.57 -38.64
C ILE A 45 36.17 40.25 -37.17
N LYS A 46 35.12 40.86 -36.61
CA LYS A 46 34.63 40.52 -35.27
C LYS A 46 33.99 39.14 -35.30
N ILE A 47 34.62 38.17 -34.63
CA ILE A 47 34.00 36.87 -34.37
C ILE A 47 33.09 36.95 -33.14
N GLY A 48 31.91 36.32 -33.23
CA GLY A 48 30.96 36.22 -32.12
C GLY A 48 31.43 35.26 -31.02
N THR A 49 30.68 35.17 -29.92
CA THR A 49 31.01 34.34 -28.75
C THR A 49 30.93 32.83 -28.99
N GLY A 50 30.32 32.38 -30.09
CA GLY A 50 30.28 30.96 -30.49
C GLY A 50 31.52 30.46 -31.26
N PHE A 51 32.53 31.31 -31.44
CA PHE A 51 33.79 30.95 -32.10
C PHE A 51 35.01 31.25 -31.21
N ASP A 52 36.02 30.37 -31.25
CA ASP A 52 37.33 30.56 -30.61
C ASP A 52 38.43 30.68 -31.66
N MET A 53 39.43 31.51 -31.38
CA MET A 53 40.64 31.64 -32.19
C MET A 53 41.75 30.79 -31.57
N ILE A 54 42.17 29.75 -32.27
CA ILE A 54 43.25 28.84 -31.85
C ILE A 54 44.23 28.77 -33.02
N ASP A 55 45.50 29.09 -32.76
CA ASP A 55 46.57 29.09 -33.77
C ASP A 55 46.21 29.84 -35.07
N GLU A 56 45.69 31.07 -34.92
CA GLU A 56 45.22 31.94 -36.01
C GLU A 56 44.03 31.42 -36.83
N LEU A 57 43.50 30.23 -36.50
CA LEU A 57 42.34 29.63 -37.14
C LEU A 57 41.07 29.83 -36.30
N VAL A 58 39.94 30.06 -36.98
CA VAL A 58 38.65 30.18 -36.32
C VAL A 58 37.98 28.82 -36.22
N ASN A 59 37.68 28.43 -34.98
CA ASN A 59 37.02 27.18 -34.64
C ASN A 59 35.66 27.47 -34.01
N VAL A 60 34.70 26.59 -34.22
CA VAL A 60 33.47 26.60 -33.43
C VAL A 60 33.84 26.23 -32.00
N LYS A 61 33.30 26.94 -31.01
CA LYS A 61 33.46 26.53 -29.61
C LYS A 61 32.73 25.22 -29.40
N ILE A 62 33.46 24.16 -29.09
CA ILE A 62 32.91 22.82 -28.93
C ILE A 62 33.24 22.29 -27.53
N ALA A 63 32.21 21.90 -26.79
CA ALA A 63 32.34 21.13 -25.55
C ALA A 63 32.44 19.64 -25.87
N ASP A 64 33.55 19.01 -25.49
CA ASP A 64 33.74 17.56 -25.52
C ASP A 64 33.57 16.92 -24.12
N ASN A 65 32.74 17.55 -23.26
CA ASN A 65 32.33 17.03 -21.97
C ASN A 65 30.92 17.56 -21.60
N LEU A 66 30.37 17.08 -20.49
CA LEU A 66 29.04 17.46 -19.98
C LEU A 66 29.12 18.37 -18.73
N SER A 67 30.18 19.17 -18.62
CA SER A 67 30.44 19.97 -17.42
C SER A 67 30.25 21.48 -17.61
N THR A 68 30.05 21.94 -18.85
CA THR A 68 29.81 23.36 -19.15
C THR A 68 28.32 23.70 -19.08
N ASP A 69 28.00 24.88 -18.56
CA ASP A 69 26.69 25.53 -18.61
C ASP A 69 26.65 26.71 -19.61
N ASP A 70 27.74 26.92 -20.36
CA ASP A 70 27.84 27.96 -21.38
C ASP A 70 26.88 27.70 -22.55
N SER A 71 25.93 28.61 -22.73
CA SER A 71 24.91 28.54 -23.78
C SER A 71 25.44 28.81 -25.19
N ASP A 72 26.63 29.40 -25.32
CA ASP A 72 27.23 29.76 -26.60
C ASP A 72 28.16 28.66 -27.16
N THR A 73 28.50 27.66 -26.34
CA THR A 73 29.34 26.54 -26.72
C THR A 73 28.50 25.40 -27.32
N ALA A 74 28.86 24.95 -28.53
CA ALA A 74 28.19 23.83 -29.18
C ALA A 74 28.63 22.49 -28.55
N LEU A 75 27.74 21.49 -28.54
CA LEU A 75 28.08 20.16 -28.07
C LEU A 75 28.75 19.33 -29.18
N SER A 76 29.81 18.58 -28.85
CA SER A 76 30.46 17.69 -29.82
C SER A 76 29.56 16.51 -30.23
N ALA A 77 29.76 15.98 -31.44
CA ALA A 77 29.07 14.75 -31.88
C ALA A 77 29.38 13.54 -30.98
N LYS A 78 30.61 13.48 -30.44
CA LYS A 78 31.02 12.48 -29.46
C LYS A 78 30.19 12.58 -28.19
N MET A 79 29.99 13.78 -27.65
CA MET A 79 29.11 13.99 -26.50
C MET A 79 27.64 13.75 -26.81
N GLY A 80 27.18 14.02 -28.03
CA GLY A 80 25.85 13.62 -28.49
C GLY A 80 25.63 12.10 -28.41
N LYS A 81 26.65 11.30 -28.76
CA LYS A 81 26.65 9.85 -28.59
C LYS A 81 26.68 9.44 -27.11
N GLU A 82 27.54 10.05 -26.30
CA GLU A 82 27.60 9.79 -24.86
C GLU A 82 26.25 10.07 -24.20
N LEU A 83 25.57 11.18 -24.52
CA LEU A 83 24.22 11.46 -24.01
C LEU A 83 23.16 10.46 -24.47
N ASN A 84 23.35 9.82 -25.63
CA ASN A 84 22.46 8.77 -26.11
C ASN A 84 22.70 7.44 -25.38
N GLU A 85 23.95 7.15 -25.00
CA GLU A 85 24.35 5.89 -24.36
C GLU A 85 24.27 5.95 -22.81
N SER A 86 24.46 7.12 -22.22
CA SER A 86 24.52 7.32 -20.76
C SER A 86 23.23 7.81 -20.10
N LYS A 87 22.24 8.28 -20.88
CA LYS A 87 20.94 8.63 -20.32
C LYS A 87 20.20 7.36 -19.89
N ALA A 88 19.44 7.47 -18.81
CA ALA A 88 18.50 6.43 -18.42
C ALA A 88 17.60 6.06 -19.62
N SER A 89 17.27 4.76 -19.75
CA SER A 89 16.40 4.24 -20.81
C SER A 89 15.19 5.16 -21.00
N LYS A 90 14.94 5.61 -22.24
CA LYS A 90 13.79 6.48 -22.58
C LYS A 90 12.43 5.86 -22.22
N ASN A 91 12.38 4.54 -22.04
CA ASN A 91 11.20 3.84 -21.60
C ASN A 91 11.40 3.36 -20.15
N HIS A 92 11.00 4.20 -19.20
CA HIS A 92 11.04 3.91 -17.76
C HIS A 92 9.93 2.93 -17.32
N ALA A 93 9.01 2.57 -18.24
CA ALA A 93 7.94 1.60 -18.03
C ALA A 93 8.13 0.41 -18.99
N SER A 94 9.26 -0.29 -18.85
CA SER A 94 9.51 -1.54 -19.56
C SER A 94 8.67 -2.68 -18.97
N THR A 95 8.21 -3.60 -19.81
CA THR A 95 7.66 -4.90 -19.37
C THR A 95 8.74 -5.92 -19.03
N GLU A 96 10.01 -5.62 -19.35
CA GLU A 96 11.17 -6.45 -19.01
C GLU A 96 11.59 -6.21 -17.57
N MET A 97 11.67 -7.29 -16.78
CA MET A 97 11.92 -7.27 -15.32
C MET A 97 13.29 -6.69 -14.92
N THR A 98 14.20 -6.43 -15.86
CA THR A 98 15.60 -6.08 -15.59
C THR A 98 15.85 -4.59 -15.36
N TYR A 99 14.96 -3.70 -15.80
CA TYR A 99 15.22 -2.26 -15.78
C TYR A 99 14.03 -1.46 -15.24
N GLY A 100 13.98 -1.31 -13.91
CA GLY A 100 13.08 -0.35 -13.26
C GLY A 100 11.95 -0.95 -12.44
N ILE A 101 12.00 -2.24 -12.08
CA ILE A 101 11.04 -2.82 -11.14
C ILE A 101 11.45 -2.57 -9.69
N GLY A 102 10.52 -2.12 -8.87
CA GLY A 102 10.71 -2.04 -7.42
C GLY A 102 10.65 -3.43 -6.81
N SER A 103 11.66 -3.81 -6.04
CA SER A 103 11.70 -5.08 -5.32
C SER A 103 12.15 -4.87 -3.87
N ASP A 104 12.38 -5.96 -3.14
CA ASP A 104 12.94 -5.93 -1.77
C ASP A 104 14.39 -5.44 -1.72
N THR A 105 15.08 -5.46 -2.86
CA THR A 105 16.52 -5.18 -3.00
C THR A 105 16.81 -4.10 -4.04
N SER A 106 15.80 -3.72 -4.85
CA SER A 106 15.94 -2.74 -5.93
C SER A 106 14.92 -1.60 -5.80
N PHE A 107 15.37 -0.36 -5.96
CA PHE A 107 14.48 0.78 -6.11
C PHE A 107 13.92 0.82 -7.55
N GLY A 108 12.60 0.96 -7.70
CA GLY A 108 11.93 0.99 -9.01
C GLY A 108 10.41 1.16 -8.90
N HIS A 109 9.71 0.96 -10.02
CA HIS A 109 8.26 1.04 -10.13
C HIS A 109 7.56 -0.20 -9.59
N VAL A 110 6.41 0.02 -8.94
CA VAL A 110 5.51 -1.04 -8.46
C VAL A 110 4.17 -0.91 -9.19
N LYS A 111 3.68 -2.02 -9.75
CA LYS A 111 2.33 -2.12 -10.31
C LYS A 111 1.34 -2.40 -9.17
N LEU A 112 0.24 -1.65 -9.13
CA LEU A 112 -0.86 -1.95 -8.19
C LEU A 112 -1.82 -2.98 -8.80
N SER A 113 -2.23 -3.97 -8.00
CA SER A 113 -3.15 -5.04 -8.40
C SER A 113 -4.33 -5.16 -7.43
N ASP A 114 -5.50 -5.46 -7.98
CA ASP A 114 -6.72 -5.80 -7.22
C ASP A 114 -6.74 -7.29 -6.83
N ASP A 115 -6.12 -8.15 -7.65
CA ASP A 115 -6.03 -9.59 -7.41
C ASP A 115 -4.93 -9.89 -6.38
N TYR A 116 -5.34 -10.11 -5.13
CA TYR A 116 -4.45 -10.41 -3.99
C TYR A 116 -4.87 -11.66 -3.20
N THR A 117 -5.54 -12.60 -3.86
CA THR A 117 -6.07 -13.85 -3.26
C THR A 117 -4.99 -14.89 -2.92
N SER A 118 -3.79 -14.74 -3.49
CA SER A 118 -2.59 -15.50 -3.16
C SER A 118 -1.35 -14.63 -3.39
N SER A 119 -0.23 -14.89 -2.67
CA SER A 119 1.05 -14.21 -2.93
C SER A 119 1.71 -14.77 -4.20
N SER A 120 1.08 -14.59 -5.36
CA SER A 120 1.63 -15.04 -6.65
C SER A 120 2.71 -14.11 -7.22
N GLY A 121 3.10 -13.08 -6.47
CA GLY A 121 4.31 -12.28 -6.73
C GLY A 121 4.89 -11.83 -5.40
N ALA A 122 6.02 -12.40 -5.02
CA ALA A 122 6.88 -11.80 -3.99
C ALA A 122 7.27 -10.37 -4.43
N ALA A 123 7.78 -9.54 -3.53
CA ALA A 123 8.32 -8.21 -3.86
C ALA A 123 9.21 -8.20 -5.13
N MET A 124 9.87 -9.33 -5.43
CA MET A 124 10.63 -9.60 -6.66
C MET A 124 9.88 -9.34 -7.98
N ALA A 125 8.54 -9.42 -7.99
CA ALA A 125 7.71 -9.19 -9.17
C ALA A 125 7.20 -7.74 -9.27
N GLY A 126 7.56 -6.84 -8.35
CA GLY A 126 7.15 -5.43 -8.36
C GLY A 126 5.64 -5.21 -8.40
N VAL A 127 4.89 -6.07 -7.71
CA VAL A 127 3.43 -5.94 -7.57
C VAL A 127 3.10 -5.59 -6.13
N GLY A 128 2.27 -4.55 -5.95
CA GLY A 128 1.74 -4.10 -4.67
C GLY A 128 0.21 -4.16 -4.64
N ALA A 129 -0.37 -4.21 -3.45
CA ALA A 129 -1.83 -4.18 -3.29
C ALA A 129 -2.38 -2.79 -3.62
N SER A 130 -3.45 -2.74 -4.42
CA SER A 130 -4.18 -1.50 -4.66
C SER A 130 -5.01 -1.08 -3.43
N SER A 131 -5.48 0.16 -3.40
CA SER A 131 -6.45 0.61 -2.38
C SER A 131 -7.76 -0.16 -2.42
N LYS A 132 -8.16 -0.65 -3.61
CA LYS A 132 -9.33 -1.51 -3.77
C LYS A 132 -9.11 -2.88 -3.14
N ALA A 133 -7.97 -3.53 -3.37
CA ALA A 133 -7.64 -4.81 -2.74
C ALA A 133 -7.67 -4.72 -1.21
N VAL A 134 -7.12 -3.64 -0.65
CA VAL A 134 -7.15 -3.40 0.81
C VAL A 134 -8.57 -3.17 1.31
N CYS A 135 -9.39 -2.41 0.57
CA CYS A 135 -10.79 -2.17 0.92
C CYS A 135 -11.62 -3.45 0.89
N ASP A 136 -11.45 -4.27 -0.14
CA ASP A 136 -12.18 -5.54 -0.29
C ASP A 136 -11.82 -6.50 0.86
N ALA A 137 -10.53 -6.66 1.18
CA ALA A 137 -10.08 -7.49 2.31
C ALA A 137 -10.62 -7.00 3.66
N TYR A 138 -10.67 -5.67 3.87
CA TYR A 138 -11.25 -5.07 5.07
C TYR A 138 -12.76 -5.36 5.18
N ASN A 139 -13.49 -5.23 4.07
CA ASN A 139 -14.93 -5.48 4.02
C ASN A 139 -15.26 -6.96 4.25
N GLU A 140 -14.48 -7.88 3.67
CA GLU A 140 -14.63 -9.31 3.88
C GLU A 140 -14.37 -9.69 5.35
N LEU A 141 -13.31 -9.15 5.95
CA LEU A 141 -13.01 -9.36 7.36
C LEU A 141 -14.14 -8.88 8.27
N ASN A 142 -14.69 -7.69 8.02
CA ASN A 142 -15.81 -7.15 8.80
C ASN A 142 -17.07 -8.00 8.64
N THR A 143 -17.37 -8.47 7.43
CA THR A 143 -18.50 -9.37 7.17
C THR A 143 -18.37 -10.67 7.96
N ASN A 144 -17.19 -11.28 7.93
CA ASN A 144 -16.90 -12.49 8.70
C ASN A 144 -16.98 -12.26 10.22
N LEU A 145 -16.51 -11.10 10.69
CA LEU A 145 -16.60 -10.72 12.09
C LEU A 145 -18.05 -10.54 12.54
N ASP A 146 -18.91 -9.94 11.72
CA ASP A 146 -20.31 -9.74 12.05
C ASP A 146 -21.10 -11.05 12.01
N ASN A 147 -20.79 -11.95 11.08
CA ASN A 147 -21.31 -13.31 11.09
C ASN A 147 -20.94 -14.05 12.39
N LEU A 148 -19.67 -14.00 12.79
CA LEU A 148 -19.21 -14.61 14.03
C LEU A 148 -19.91 -14.02 15.27
N LYS A 149 -20.11 -12.69 15.32
CA LYS A 149 -20.87 -12.06 16.41
C LYS A 149 -22.31 -12.57 16.46
N SER A 150 -22.94 -12.73 15.31
CA SER A 150 -24.30 -13.28 15.20
C SER A 150 -24.39 -14.72 15.70
N ASP A 151 -23.44 -15.57 15.30
CA ASP A 151 -23.36 -16.96 15.74
C ASP A 151 -23.11 -17.05 17.25
N VAL A 152 -22.20 -16.23 17.80
CA VAL A 152 -21.93 -16.15 19.24
C VAL A 152 -23.17 -15.68 20.01
N ASN A 153 -23.90 -14.68 19.50
CA ASN A 153 -25.13 -14.21 20.12
C ASN A 153 -26.23 -15.29 20.09
N THR A 154 -26.33 -16.03 18.99
CA THR A 154 -27.23 -17.17 18.86
C THR A 154 -26.89 -18.25 19.88
N LEU A 155 -25.60 -18.61 20.02
CA LEU A 155 -25.14 -19.60 21.00
C LEU A 155 -25.38 -19.14 22.44
N LYS A 156 -25.11 -17.87 22.76
CA LYS A 156 -25.44 -17.27 24.07
C LYS A 156 -26.93 -17.35 24.36
N GLY A 157 -27.78 -17.15 23.36
CA GLY A 157 -29.24 -17.33 23.49
C GLY A 157 -29.68 -18.79 23.68
N LYS A 158 -28.78 -19.77 23.49
CA LYS A 158 -29.05 -21.20 23.70
C LYS A 158 -28.45 -21.75 24.99
N PHE A 159 -27.52 -21.04 25.61
CA PHE A 159 -26.88 -21.47 26.86
C PHE A 159 -27.33 -20.59 28.04
N GLY A 160 -27.94 -21.21 29.05
CA GLY A 160 -28.32 -20.54 30.29
C GLY A 160 -27.69 -21.22 31.49
N SER A 161 -27.23 -20.45 32.46
CA SER A 161 -26.67 -21.01 33.70
C SER A 161 -27.14 -20.23 34.92
N GLN A 162 -27.50 -20.92 35.99
CA GLN A 162 -27.95 -20.32 37.24
C GLN A 162 -27.47 -21.13 38.44
N GLN A 163 -26.96 -20.45 39.47
CA GLN A 163 -26.66 -21.12 40.74
C GLN A 163 -27.93 -21.57 41.47
N ILE A 164 -27.85 -22.78 42.03
CA ILE A 164 -28.83 -23.40 42.93
C ILE A 164 -28.17 -23.66 44.28
N GLY A 165 -28.80 -23.16 45.34
CA GLY A 165 -28.24 -23.23 46.70
C GLY A 165 -28.19 -24.65 47.27
N ILE A 166 -27.69 -24.74 48.50
CA ILE A 166 -27.74 -25.95 49.33
C ILE A 166 -29.21 -26.30 49.61
N LYS A 167 -29.57 -27.58 49.52
CA LYS A 167 -30.95 -28.07 49.79
C LYS A 167 -32.04 -27.19 49.14
N SER A 168 -31.79 -26.77 47.92
CA SER A 168 -32.61 -25.81 47.18
C SER A 168 -33.18 -26.43 45.91
N PHE A 169 -34.10 -25.72 45.27
CA PHE A 169 -34.70 -26.09 44.00
C PHE A 169 -34.90 -24.88 43.09
N ARG A 170 -35.13 -25.16 41.80
CA ARG A 170 -35.55 -24.21 40.76
C ARG A 170 -36.60 -24.88 39.88
N TYR A 171 -37.58 -24.10 39.44
CA TYR A 171 -38.42 -24.47 38.32
C TYR A 171 -37.83 -23.90 37.04
N LEU A 172 -37.86 -24.68 35.98
CA LEU A 172 -37.50 -24.29 34.63
C LEU A 172 -38.79 -24.18 33.83
N ASN A 173 -39.17 -22.94 33.53
CA ASN A 173 -40.41 -22.64 32.83
C ASN A 173 -40.08 -22.40 31.36
N PHE A 174 -40.48 -23.34 30.50
CA PHE A 174 -40.27 -23.23 29.06
C PHE A 174 -41.50 -22.59 28.39
N SER A 175 -41.26 -21.80 27.35
CA SER A 175 -42.32 -21.30 26.47
C SER A 175 -42.36 -22.16 25.20
N GLY A 176 -43.53 -22.69 24.86
CA GLY A 176 -43.73 -23.49 23.65
C GLY A 176 -42.94 -24.80 23.63
N ILE A 177 -42.59 -25.26 22.42
CA ILE A 177 -41.85 -26.51 22.23
C ILE A 177 -40.36 -26.30 22.57
N PHE A 178 -39.80 -27.21 23.36
CA PHE A 178 -38.38 -27.18 23.73
C PHE A 178 -37.73 -28.56 23.66
N SER A 179 -36.41 -28.54 23.49
CA SER A 179 -35.53 -29.68 23.75
C SER A 179 -34.21 -29.15 24.28
N CYS A 180 -33.72 -29.70 25.37
CA CYS A 180 -32.50 -29.24 26.01
C CYS A 180 -31.77 -30.35 26.77
N ILE A 181 -30.49 -30.07 27.04
CA ILE A 181 -29.67 -30.81 28.00
C ILE A 181 -29.58 -29.93 29.24
N ILE A 182 -29.83 -30.53 30.40
CA ILE A 182 -29.73 -29.89 31.70
C ILE A 182 -28.60 -30.59 32.45
N THR A 183 -27.59 -29.85 32.87
CA THR A 183 -26.56 -30.33 33.79
C THR A 183 -26.69 -29.64 35.14
N ILE A 184 -26.33 -30.36 36.19
CA ILE A 184 -26.25 -29.83 37.55
C ILE A 184 -24.88 -30.23 38.06
N ASP A 185 -24.02 -29.24 38.28
CA ASP A 185 -22.63 -29.47 38.65
C ASP A 185 -22.33 -28.78 39.98
N GLY A 186 -22.06 -29.58 40.99
CA GLY A 186 -21.72 -29.18 42.35
C GLY A 186 -20.23 -29.12 42.58
N VAL A 187 -19.83 -28.30 43.57
CA VAL A 187 -18.43 -28.17 43.96
C VAL A 187 -17.88 -29.51 44.44
N ASN A 188 -16.66 -29.88 44.01
CA ASN A 188 -15.96 -31.10 44.40
C ASN A 188 -16.73 -32.42 44.13
N GLY A 189 -17.64 -32.44 43.14
CA GLY A 189 -18.39 -33.63 42.76
C GLY A 189 -19.48 -34.07 43.75
N GLN A 190 -19.83 -33.21 44.72
CA GLN A 190 -20.83 -33.50 45.76
C GLN A 190 -22.27 -33.56 45.22
N SER A 191 -22.49 -32.99 44.03
CA SER A 191 -23.73 -33.06 43.26
C SER A 191 -23.34 -33.09 41.79
N TYR A 192 -23.79 -34.08 41.03
CA TYR A 192 -23.62 -34.10 39.58
C TYR A 192 -24.85 -34.73 38.94
N GLY A 193 -25.31 -34.16 37.84
CA GLY A 193 -26.47 -34.65 37.12
C GLY A 193 -26.47 -34.19 35.67
N SER A 194 -26.93 -35.05 34.77
CA SER A 194 -27.15 -34.76 33.36
C SER A 194 -28.47 -35.38 32.95
N PHE A 195 -29.32 -34.56 32.36
CA PHE A 195 -30.68 -34.90 31.98
C PHE A 195 -30.96 -34.36 30.58
N ILE A 196 -31.75 -35.11 29.81
CA ILE A 196 -32.35 -34.60 28.58
C ILE A 196 -33.80 -34.30 28.87
N ALA A 197 -34.26 -33.13 28.44
CA ALA A 197 -35.65 -32.76 28.55
C ALA A 197 -36.19 -32.30 27.21
N ASN A 198 -37.44 -32.67 26.92
CA ASN A 198 -38.14 -32.24 25.73
C ASN A 198 -39.64 -32.22 25.98
N GLY A 199 -40.33 -31.31 25.29
CA GLY A 199 -41.76 -31.21 25.43
C GLY A 199 -42.33 -29.90 24.98
N TYR A 200 -43.53 -29.64 25.47
CA TYR A 200 -44.24 -28.37 25.39
C TYR A 200 -44.25 -27.80 26.81
N GLY A 201 -43.83 -26.55 26.98
CA GLY A 201 -43.82 -25.85 28.26
C GLY A 201 -45.21 -25.46 28.75
N ILE A 202 -45.31 -24.30 29.43
CA ILE A 202 -46.53 -23.83 30.13
C ILE A 202 -47.79 -24.03 29.26
N GLY A 203 -48.81 -24.68 29.83
CA GLY A 203 -50.12 -24.99 29.23
C GLY A 203 -50.23 -26.39 28.61
N SER A 204 -49.27 -27.29 28.84
CA SER A 204 -49.27 -28.63 28.25
C SER A 204 -48.64 -29.70 29.15
N ASN A 205 -49.34 -30.85 29.27
CA ASN A 205 -48.88 -32.03 30.02
C ASN A 205 -47.83 -32.88 29.28
N ARG A 206 -47.29 -32.41 28.15
CA ARG A 206 -46.39 -33.18 27.29
C ARG A 206 -44.94 -32.79 27.51
N MET A 207 -44.41 -33.11 28.68
CA MET A 207 -42.98 -33.01 28.98
C MET A 207 -42.40 -34.38 29.27
N HIS A 208 -41.15 -34.59 28.90
CA HIS A 208 -40.38 -35.77 29.25
C HIS A 208 -39.02 -35.32 29.76
N VAL A 209 -38.57 -35.96 30.83
CA VAL A 209 -37.23 -35.80 31.38
C VAL A 209 -36.61 -37.17 31.51
N ALA A 210 -35.50 -37.39 30.82
CA ALA A 210 -34.71 -38.60 30.91
C ALA A 210 -33.42 -38.30 31.68
N LYS A 211 -33.18 -39.06 32.76
CA LYS A 211 -31.90 -39.04 33.47
C LYS A 211 -30.87 -39.80 32.64
N LEU A 212 -29.78 -39.13 32.27
CA LEU A 212 -28.61 -39.79 31.70
C LEU A 212 -27.70 -40.32 32.82
N GLN A 213 -27.38 -39.46 33.78
CA GLN A 213 -26.53 -39.77 34.92
C GLN A 213 -26.88 -38.79 36.04
N ALA A 214 -27.06 -39.26 37.27
CA ALA A 214 -27.23 -38.35 38.40
C ALA A 214 -26.77 -39.02 39.70
N GLY A 215 -26.06 -38.27 40.54
CA GLY A 215 -25.86 -38.63 41.93
C GLY A 215 -27.16 -38.49 42.72
N SER A 216 -27.31 -39.26 43.81
CA SER A 216 -28.46 -39.17 44.72
C SER A 216 -28.83 -37.74 45.18
N PRO A 217 -27.89 -36.78 45.32
CA PRO A 217 -28.21 -35.44 45.78
C PRO A 217 -28.93 -34.55 44.77
N VAL A 218 -29.04 -34.91 43.49
CA VAL A 218 -29.68 -34.04 42.49
C VAL A 218 -30.83 -34.74 41.79
N THR A 219 -31.89 -33.98 41.53
CA THR A 219 -33.06 -34.47 40.79
C THR A 219 -33.46 -33.48 39.71
N CYS A 220 -33.97 -34.02 38.61
CA CYS A 220 -34.64 -33.27 37.56
C CYS A 220 -35.88 -34.09 37.20
N THR A 221 -37.05 -33.55 37.51
CA THR A 221 -38.34 -34.25 37.34
C THR A 221 -39.38 -33.29 36.79
N ILE A 222 -40.49 -33.84 36.31
CA ILE A 222 -41.63 -33.05 35.90
C ILE A 222 -42.54 -32.84 37.10
N LEU A 223 -43.05 -31.62 37.27
CA LEU A 223 -44.16 -31.34 38.17
C LEU A 223 -45.39 -31.05 37.32
N GLU A 224 -46.26 -32.05 37.23
CA GLU A 224 -47.46 -32.01 36.39
C GLU A 224 -48.45 -30.91 36.82
N ASP A 225 -48.50 -30.59 38.11
CA ASP A 225 -49.36 -29.55 38.68
C ASP A 225 -48.94 -28.12 38.31
N ARG A 226 -47.69 -27.94 37.90
CA ARG A 226 -47.11 -26.63 37.55
C ARG A 226 -46.64 -26.52 36.11
N GLU A 227 -46.75 -27.61 35.34
CA GLU A 227 -46.31 -27.68 33.95
C GLU A 227 -44.86 -27.18 33.76
N ALA A 228 -44.00 -27.47 34.74
CA ALA A 228 -42.61 -27.04 34.77
C ALA A 228 -41.66 -28.21 35.06
N ILE A 229 -40.40 -28.05 34.65
CA ILE A 229 -39.34 -28.98 35.06
C ILE A 229 -38.79 -28.50 36.40
N TYR A 230 -38.84 -29.38 37.38
CA TYR A 230 -38.30 -29.18 38.72
C TYR A 230 -36.89 -29.72 38.81
N VAL A 231 -35.94 -28.85 39.14
CA VAL A 231 -34.55 -29.20 39.37
C VAL A 231 -34.22 -28.95 40.83
N SER A 232 -33.70 -29.95 41.54
CA SER A 232 -33.29 -29.79 42.94
C SER A 232 -31.88 -30.26 43.22
N ASN A 233 -31.28 -29.60 44.19
CA ASN A 233 -30.00 -29.95 44.79
C ASN A 233 -30.22 -30.14 46.30
N GLN A 234 -30.14 -31.39 46.75
CA GLN A 234 -30.22 -31.82 48.14
C GLN A 234 -28.84 -32.05 48.78
N SER A 235 -27.76 -31.74 48.05
CA SER A 235 -26.40 -31.87 48.58
C SER A 235 -26.11 -30.82 49.66
N GLY A 236 -25.00 -31.02 50.38
CA GLY A 236 -24.48 -30.06 51.36
C GLY A 236 -23.69 -28.90 50.74
N SER A 237 -23.63 -28.79 49.42
CA SER A 237 -22.89 -27.74 48.71
C SER A 237 -23.77 -27.05 47.67
N GLU A 238 -23.38 -25.85 47.26
CA GLU A 238 -24.01 -25.16 46.14
C GLU A 238 -23.69 -25.89 44.83
N SER A 239 -24.61 -25.77 43.86
CA SER A 239 -24.42 -26.29 42.50
C SER A 239 -24.77 -25.24 41.47
N THR A 240 -24.33 -25.45 40.23
CA THR A 240 -24.76 -24.66 39.08
C THR A 240 -25.64 -25.51 38.19
N ILE A 241 -26.81 -25.00 37.82
CA ILE A 241 -27.63 -25.57 36.76
C ILE A 241 -27.16 -24.93 35.45
N SER A 242 -26.75 -25.74 34.49
CA SER A 242 -26.46 -25.30 33.12
C SER A 242 -27.44 -25.93 32.16
N ILE A 243 -27.92 -25.15 31.19
CA ILE A 243 -28.91 -25.58 30.22
C ILE A 243 -28.38 -25.25 28.84
N PHE A 244 -28.35 -26.26 27.99
CA PHE A 244 -28.06 -26.10 26.57
C PHE A 244 -29.31 -26.45 25.75
N MET A 245 -29.89 -25.45 25.10
CA MET A 245 -31.07 -25.60 24.26
C MET A 245 -30.69 -26.22 22.91
N LEU A 246 -31.22 -27.40 22.62
CA LEU A 246 -31.19 -28.01 21.29
C LEU A 246 -32.29 -27.40 20.40
N TYR A 247 -33.42 -27.04 21.00
CA TYR A 247 -34.55 -26.39 20.36
C TYR A 247 -35.36 -25.55 21.36
N GLY A 248 -36.01 -24.48 20.90
CA GLY A 248 -36.77 -23.56 21.75
C GLY A 248 -35.94 -22.42 22.35
N ALA A 249 -36.59 -21.59 23.16
CA ALA A 249 -35.98 -20.51 23.93
C ALA A 249 -35.51 -20.98 25.31
N LEU A 250 -34.57 -20.25 25.92
CA LEU A 250 -34.13 -20.53 27.29
C LEU A 250 -35.32 -20.47 28.28
N PRO A 251 -35.35 -21.36 29.28
CA PRO A 251 -36.38 -21.31 30.30
C PRO A 251 -36.15 -20.16 31.27
N GLU A 252 -37.23 -19.72 31.89
CA GLU A 252 -37.17 -18.84 33.04
C GLU A 252 -36.93 -19.66 34.33
N PHE A 253 -35.95 -19.23 35.13
CA PHE A 253 -35.65 -19.83 36.42
C PHE A 253 -36.50 -19.20 37.51
N THR A 254 -37.38 -19.96 38.14
CA THR A 254 -38.18 -19.46 39.28
C THR A 254 -37.98 -20.31 40.54
N THR A 255 -38.31 -19.75 41.70
CA THR A 255 -38.22 -20.41 43.01
C THR A 255 -39.57 -20.63 43.68
N SER A 256 -40.64 -20.04 43.15
CA SER A 256 -41.98 -19.98 43.73
C SER A 256 -43.00 -20.76 42.95
#